data_AF-A0A956CME0-F1
#
_entry.id   AF-A0A956CME0-F1
#
_cell.length_a   1.000
_cell.length_b   1.000
_cell.length_c   1.000
_cell.angle_alpha   90.00
_cell.angle_beta   90.00
_cell.angle_gamma   90.00
#
_symmetry.space_group_name_H-M   'P 1'
#
loop_
_entity.id
_entity.type
_entity.pdbx_description
1 polymer ?
#
loop_
_entity_poly.entity_id
_entity_poly.type
_entity_poly.pdbx_seq_one_letter_code
_entity_poly.pdbx_strand_id
1 'polypeptide(L)'
;MRTVLTGMFIALAFAHWPALDALDPLVGTAAAVVVAVVIAGTVLGGLSPIVPVAGALAALSLTLAPTFGSAGALATVAIFAPRVLRARTRGGAAGMAVLASLAGGVAATVVTSYLGAATAIELTAVGVAAVVAMTPFLVPVDDSVGARIRAMLPEARPSFRRSLRRALVLRRRVERFPELRPSLTAQIERAWESLLEVAAAANDAPASQAEVLRSHAVEHLRALARIDRAVGASRALSVGLQHAGVRHAASVGDRLEAEVSALDEVLGWREVSEATERAPSPPSGSASPSDSARASSEPDRSSPRVRVPEAPIPNSQG
;
A
#
# COMPACT_ATOMS: atom_id res chain seq x y z
N MET A 1 3.73 -13.21 -12.00
CA MET A 1 2.38 -13.79 -12.12
C MET A 1 1.29 -12.75 -12.41
N ARG A 2 1.22 -11.63 -11.67
CA ARG A 2 0.21 -10.56 -11.89
C ARG A 2 0.23 -9.93 -13.29
N THR A 3 1.40 -9.61 -13.82
CA THR A 3 1.56 -9.05 -15.18
C THR A 3 1.10 -10.00 -16.29
N VAL A 4 1.30 -11.31 -16.12
CA VAL A 4 0.86 -12.32 -17.09
C VAL A 4 -0.66 -12.46 -17.10
N LEU A 5 -1.29 -12.47 -15.91
CA LEU A 5 -2.74 -12.52 -15.77
C LEU A 5 -3.42 -11.30 -16.41
N THR A 6 -2.91 -10.09 -16.17
CA THR A 6 -3.46 -8.88 -16.80
C THR A 6 -3.36 -8.93 -18.33
N GLY A 7 -2.26 -9.49 -18.87
CA GLY A 7 -2.05 -9.58 -20.32
C GLY A 7 -3.01 -10.55 -20.97
N MET A 8 -3.25 -11.67 -20.28
CA MET A 8 -4.25 -12.64 -20.68
C MET A 8 -5.65 -12.01 -20.70
N PHE A 9 -6.05 -11.24 -19.69
CA PHE A 9 -7.36 -10.57 -19.67
C PHE A 9 -7.53 -9.51 -20.76
N ILE A 10 -6.49 -8.71 -21.03
CA ILE A 10 -6.51 -7.73 -22.13
C ILE A 10 -6.63 -8.46 -23.47
N ALA A 11 -5.84 -9.52 -23.69
CA ALA A 11 -5.91 -10.32 -24.91
C ALA A 11 -7.28 -10.98 -25.08
N LEU A 12 -7.87 -11.51 -24.00
CA LEU A 12 -9.20 -12.10 -24.02
C LEU A 12 -10.27 -11.06 -24.37
N ALA A 13 -10.19 -9.87 -23.80
CA ALA A 13 -11.11 -8.77 -24.07
C ALA A 13 -11.07 -8.32 -25.54
N PHE A 14 -9.87 -8.19 -26.12
CA PHE A 14 -9.72 -7.87 -27.54
C PHE A 14 -10.19 -9.02 -28.44
N ALA A 15 -9.89 -10.27 -28.09
CA ALA A 15 -10.31 -11.44 -28.87
C ALA A 15 -11.83 -11.61 -28.93
N HIS A 16 -12.55 -11.19 -27.88
CA HIS A 16 -14.01 -11.30 -27.80
C HIS A 16 -14.74 -10.01 -28.19
N TRP A 17 -14.01 -8.95 -28.55
CA TRP A 17 -14.60 -7.67 -28.95
C TRP A 17 -15.62 -7.80 -30.10
N PRO A 18 -15.36 -8.56 -31.19
CA PRO A 18 -16.34 -8.71 -32.27
C PRO A 18 -17.63 -9.41 -31.82
N ALA A 19 -17.54 -10.33 -30.85
CA ALA A 19 -18.70 -11.00 -30.27
C ALA A 19 -19.53 -10.04 -29.40
N LEU A 20 -18.89 -9.04 -28.78
CA LEU A 20 -19.58 -7.98 -28.04
C LEU A 20 -20.32 -7.01 -28.96
N ASP A 21 -19.75 -6.70 -30.12
CA ASP A 21 -20.39 -5.84 -31.14
C ASP A 21 -21.62 -6.51 -31.78
N ALA A 22 -21.73 -7.85 -31.72
CA ALA A 22 -22.89 -8.60 -32.19
C ALA A 22 -24.06 -8.65 -31.18
N LEU A 23 -23.84 -8.20 -29.93
CA LEU A 23 -24.88 -8.16 -28.91
C LEU A 23 -25.75 -6.91 -29.06
N ASP A 24 -26.93 -6.94 -28.44
CA ASP A 24 -27.75 -5.74 -28.27
C ASP A 24 -26.90 -4.63 -27.62
N PRO A 25 -26.98 -3.35 -28.07
CA PRO A 25 -26.07 -2.30 -27.62
C PRO A 25 -26.03 -2.11 -26.10
N LEU A 26 -27.15 -2.33 -25.41
CA LEU A 26 -27.22 -2.31 -23.95
C LEU A 26 -26.44 -3.45 -23.30
N VAL A 27 -26.52 -4.66 -23.87
CA VAL A 27 -25.82 -5.85 -23.37
C VAL A 27 -24.32 -5.76 -23.68
N GLY A 28 -23.97 -5.32 -24.89
CA GLY A 28 -22.57 -5.11 -25.29
C GLY A 28 -21.86 -4.07 -24.43
N THR A 29 -22.51 -2.92 -24.16
CA THR A 29 -21.94 -1.88 -23.29
C THR A 29 -21.79 -2.34 -21.84
N ALA A 30 -22.80 -3.03 -21.28
CA ALA A 30 -22.69 -3.60 -19.94
C ALA A 30 -21.54 -4.61 -19.83
N ALA A 31 -21.39 -5.50 -20.80
CA ALA A 31 -20.31 -6.47 -20.85
C ALA A 31 -18.93 -5.80 -21.00
N ALA A 32 -18.82 -4.78 -21.87
CA ALA A 32 -17.59 -4.01 -22.05
C ALA A 32 -17.16 -3.29 -20.76
N VAL A 33 -18.11 -2.72 -20.00
CA VAL A 33 -17.85 -2.13 -18.69
C VAL A 33 -17.31 -3.20 -17.73
N VAL A 34 -17.98 -4.35 -17.61
CA VAL A 34 -17.52 -5.43 -16.72
C VAL A 34 -16.11 -5.88 -17.06
N VAL A 35 -15.81 -6.09 -18.34
CA VAL A 35 -14.48 -6.49 -18.81
C VAL A 35 -13.44 -5.41 -18.51
N ALA A 36 -13.74 -4.14 -18.77
CA ALA A 36 -12.84 -3.02 -18.47
C ALA A 36 -12.58 -2.86 -16.97
N VAL A 37 -13.59 -3.09 -16.12
CA VAL A 37 -13.47 -3.09 -14.66
C VAL A 37 -12.58 -4.24 -14.18
N VAL A 38 -12.75 -5.45 -14.73
CA VAL A 38 -11.87 -6.59 -14.42
C VAL A 38 -10.43 -6.30 -14.81
N ILE A 39 -10.19 -5.76 -16.01
CA ILE A 39 -8.85 -5.35 -16.46
C ILE A 39 -8.27 -4.31 -15.50
N ALA A 40 -8.99 -3.23 -15.21
CA ALA A 40 -8.54 -2.19 -14.29
C ALA A 40 -8.23 -2.76 -12.88
N GLY A 41 -9.03 -3.70 -12.39
CA GLY A 41 -8.81 -4.37 -11.10
C GLY A 41 -7.53 -5.20 -11.08
N THR A 42 -7.28 -5.96 -12.15
CA THR A 42 -6.03 -6.72 -12.29
C THR A 42 -4.81 -5.81 -12.42
N VAL A 43 -4.95 -4.67 -13.12
CA VAL A 43 -3.90 -3.64 -13.25
C VAL A 43 -3.55 -3.04 -11.89
N LEU A 44 -4.55 -2.81 -11.02
CA LEU A 44 -4.33 -2.25 -9.70
C LEU A 44 -3.80 -3.26 -8.68
N GLY A 45 -3.93 -4.56 -8.96
CA GLY A 45 -3.57 -5.62 -8.01
C GLY A 45 -4.47 -5.69 -6.78
N GLY A 46 -5.68 -5.14 -6.85
CA GLY A 46 -6.67 -5.11 -5.76
C GLY A 46 -7.97 -4.40 -6.14
N LEU A 47 -9.04 -4.66 -5.38
CA LEU A 47 -10.36 -4.03 -5.55
C LEU A 47 -10.35 -2.64 -4.87
N SER A 48 -9.91 -1.62 -5.61
CA SER A 48 -10.01 -0.21 -5.18
C SER A 48 -11.32 0.40 -5.71
N PRO A 49 -11.98 1.32 -4.98
CA PRO A 49 -13.17 2.03 -5.47
C PRO A 49 -12.94 2.82 -6.77
N ILE A 50 -11.69 3.09 -7.13
CA ILE A 50 -11.31 3.72 -8.40
C ILE A 50 -11.41 2.76 -9.60
N VAL A 51 -11.34 1.45 -9.38
CA VAL A 51 -11.42 0.41 -10.42
C VAL A 51 -12.72 0.49 -11.24
N PRO A 52 -13.92 0.52 -10.63
CA PRO A 52 -15.16 0.62 -11.41
C PRO A 52 -15.24 1.92 -12.22
N VAL A 53 -14.74 3.04 -11.66
CA VAL A 53 -14.72 4.34 -12.34
C VAL A 53 -13.79 4.31 -13.56
N ALA A 54 -12.58 3.77 -13.40
CA ALA A 54 -11.61 3.63 -14.48
C ALA A 54 -12.12 2.71 -15.59
N GLY A 55 -12.73 1.57 -15.23
CA GLY A 55 -13.32 0.64 -16.19
C GLY A 55 -14.51 1.25 -16.95
N ALA A 56 -15.39 1.97 -16.25
CA ALA A 56 -16.52 2.67 -16.88
C ALA A 56 -16.05 3.78 -17.83
N LEU A 57 -15.03 4.56 -17.45
CA LEU A 57 -14.43 5.58 -18.32
C LEU A 57 -13.78 4.96 -19.56
N ALA A 58 -13.13 3.80 -19.42
CA ALA A 58 -12.54 3.10 -20.55
C ALA A 58 -13.63 2.60 -21.52
N ALA A 59 -14.70 2.00 -21.02
CA ALA A 59 -15.84 1.59 -21.84
C ALA A 59 -16.52 2.78 -22.53
N LEU A 60 -16.70 3.90 -21.83
CA LEU A 60 -17.26 5.13 -22.39
C LEU A 60 -16.36 5.71 -23.50
N SER A 61 -15.04 5.64 -23.34
CA SER A 61 -14.12 6.13 -24.36
C SER A 61 -14.14 5.31 -25.66
N LEU A 62 -14.51 4.02 -25.56
CA LEU A 62 -14.69 3.15 -26.71
C LEU A 62 -15.95 3.48 -27.52
N THR A 63 -16.96 4.09 -26.88
CA THR A 63 -18.22 4.46 -27.54
C THR A 63 -18.25 5.90 -28.06
N LEU A 64 -17.53 6.82 -27.41
CA LEU A 64 -17.59 8.25 -27.73
C LEU A 64 -16.50 8.75 -28.69
N ALA A 65 -15.43 7.98 -28.90
CA ALA A 65 -14.29 8.47 -29.65
C ALA A 65 -14.53 8.43 -31.18
N PRO A 66 -14.12 9.48 -31.92
CA PRO A 66 -14.40 9.61 -33.35
C PRO A 66 -13.63 8.62 -34.23
N THR A 67 -12.53 8.07 -33.71
CA THR A 67 -11.73 7.04 -34.38
C THR A 67 -11.32 5.95 -33.39
N PHE A 68 -11.19 4.71 -33.88
CA PHE A 68 -10.71 3.58 -33.06
C PHE A 68 -9.35 3.85 -32.40
N GLY A 69 -8.44 4.57 -33.08
CA GLY A 69 -7.16 4.98 -32.51
C GLY A 69 -7.34 5.91 -31.29
N SER A 70 -8.18 6.94 -31.40
CA SER A 70 -8.49 7.81 -30.25
C SER A 70 -9.23 7.07 -29.13
N ALA A 71 -10.08 6.10 -29.50
CA ALA A 71 -10.82 5.26 -28.56
C ALA A 71 -9.88 4.41 -27.70
N GLY A 72 -8.95 3.69 -28.34
CA GLY A 72 -7.94 2.89 -27.65
C GLY A 72 -6.99 3.74 -26.80
N ALA A 73 -6.61 4.92 -27.29
CA ALA A 73 -5.76 5.85 -26.55
C ALA A 73 -6.43 6.33 -25.25
N LEU A 74 -7.70 6.74 -25.31
CA LEU A 74 -8.44 7.16 -24.12
C LEU A 74 -8.74 6.00 -23.18
N ALA A 75 -9.07 4.81 -23.71
CA ALA A 75 -9.36 3.63 -22.92
C ALA A 75 -8.16 3.18 -22.08
N THR A 76 -6.98 3.13 -22.70
CA THR A 76 -5.75 2.80 -21.98
C THR A 76 -5.36 3.86 -20.96
N VAL A 77 -5.50 5.16 -21.28
CA VAL A 77 -5.29 6.22 -20.29
C VAL A 77 -6.24 6.05 -19.09
N ALA A 78 -7.51 5.72 -19.32
CA ALA A 78 -8.48 5.47 -18.26
C ALA A 78 -8.11 4.24 -17.41
N ILE A 79 -7.75 3.11 -18.05
CA ILE A 79 -7.30 1.89 -17.37
C ILE A 79 -6.05 2.15 -16.52
N PHE A 80 -5.10 2.94 -17.03
CA PHE A 80 -3.86 3.28 -16.33
C PHE A 80 -3.95 4.55 -15.47
N ALA A 81 -5.10 5.24 -15.45
CA ALA A 81 -5.29 6.47 -14.70
C ALA A 81 -4.87 6.36 -13.23
N PRO A 82 -5.13 5.24 -12.52
CA PRO A 82 -4.73 5.13 -11.13
C PRO A 82 -3.21 5.05 -10.96
N ARG A 83 -2.47 4.51 -11.94
CA ARG A 83 -1.00 4.53 -11.95
C ARG A 83 -0.47 5.91 -12.31
N VAL A 84 -1.12 6.60 -13.25
CA VAL A 84 -0.82 8.00 -13.58
C VAL A 84 -0.97 8.89 -12.33
N LEU A 85 -2.02 8.69 -11.53
CA LEU A 85 -2.26 9.41 -10.28
C LEU A 85 -1.23 9.07 -9.19
N ARG A 86 -0.66 7.85 -9.20
CA ARG A 86 0.41 7.44 -8.29
C ARG A 86 1.77 8.01 -8.66
N ALA A 87 1.95 8.53 -9.88
CA ALA A 87 3.24 9.02 -10.35
C ALA A 87 3.88 10.04 -9.40
N ARG A 88 5.20 9.91 -9.20
CA ARG A 88 5.97 10.71 -8.22
C ARG A 88 6.05 12.19 -8.58
N THR A 89 6.03 12.50 -9.88
CA THR A 89 6.16 13.85 -10.45
C THR A 89 5.09 14.08 -11.50
N ARG A 90 4.72 15.35 -11.72
CA ARG A 90 3.80 15.73 -12.80
C ARG A 90 4.34 15.32 -14.18
N GLY A 91 5.65 15.43 -14.39
CA GLY A 91 6.31 14.97 -15.62
C GLY A 91 6.21 13.45 -15.80
N GLY A 92 6.36 12.66 -14.73
CA GLY A 92 6.17 11.21 -14.78
C GLY A 92 4.71 10.82 -15.05
N ALA A 93 3.75 11.55 -14.46
CA ALA A 93 2.33 11.37 -14.72
C ALA A 93 1.99 11.65 -16.19
N ALA A 94 2.46 12.80 -16.70
CA ALA A 94 2.27 13.20 -18.10
C ALA A 94 2.94 12.19 -19.05
N GLY A 95 4.19 11.79 -18.78
CA GLY A 95 4.91 10.79 -19.57
C GLY A 95 4.19 9.44 -19.59
N MET A 96 3.65 8.99 -18.46
CA MET A 96 2.86 7.75 -18.39
C MET A 96 1.52 7.88 -19.12
N ALA A 97 0.83 9.01 -19.01
CA ALA A 97 -0.42 9.25 -19.73
C ALA A 97 -0.18 9.29 -21.25
N VAL A 98 0.90 9.94 -21.70
CA VAL A 98 1.32 9.95 -23.11
C VAL A 98 1.67 8.54 -23.58
N LEU A 99 2.47 7.81 -22.81
CA LEU A 99 2.83 6.43 -23.15
C LEU A 99 1.60 5.51 -23.22
N ALA A 100 0.69 5.61 -22.25
CA ALA A 100 -0.57 4.85 -22.26
C ALA A 100 -1.41 5.20 -23.48
N SER A 101 -1.59 6.49 -23.76
CA SER A 101 -2.32 6.97 -24.93
C SER A 101 -1.75 6.43 -26.24
N LEU A 102 -0.42 6.54 -26.43
CA LEU A 102 0.25 6.02 -27.62
C LEU A 102 0.12 4.50 -27.73
N ALA A 103 0.33 3.78 -26.63
CA ALA A 103 0.20 2.33 -26.58
C ALA A 103 -1.21 1.86 -26.96
N GLY A 104 -2.25 2.48 -26.38
CA GLY A 104 -3.63 2.13 -26.69
C GLY A 104 -4.06 2.53 -28.10
N GLY A 105 -3.60 3.69 -28.58
CA GLY A 105 -3.89 4.11 -29.95
C GLY A 105 -3.30 3.15 -30.97
N VAL A 106 -2.01 2.80 -30.82
CA VAL A 106 -1.34 1.83 -31.69
C VAL A 106 -2.00 0.45 -31.59
N ALA A 107 -2.31 -0.02 -30.37
CA ALA A 107 -2.98 -1.30 -30.17
C ALA A 107 -4.33 -1.36 -30.90
N ALA A 108 -5.15 -0.31 -30.75
CA ALA A 108 -6.44 -0.23 -31.44
C ALA A 108 -6.28 -0.19 -32.97
N THR A 109 -5.34 0.60 -33.49
CA THR A 109 -5.05 0.64 -34.94
C THR A 109 -4.60 -0.71 -35.48
N VAL A 110 -3.77 -1.45 -34.73
CA VAL A 110 -3.33 -2.80 -35.12
C VAL A 110 -4.52 -3.74 -35.18
N VAL A 111 -5.37 -3.78 -34.15
CA VAL A 111 -6.57 -4.65 -34.18
C VAL A 111 -7.47 -4.30 -35.36
N THR A 112 -7.77 -3.01 -35.57
CA THR A 112 -8.70 -2.61 -36.63
C THR A 112 -8.16 -2.80 -38.03
N SER A 113 -6.85 -2.70 -38.25
CA SER A 113 -6.24 -2.89 -39.57
C SER A 113 -6.32 -4.35 -40.06
N TYR A 114 -6.50 -5.29 -39.14
CA TYR A 114 -6.59 -6.72 -39.45
C TYR A 114 -7.98 -7.31 -39.21
N LEU A 115 -8.99 -6.49 -38.91
CA LEU A 115 -10.39 -6.96 -38.82
C LEU A 115 -10.85 -7.53 -40.17
N GLY A 116 -11.40 -8.73 -40.15
CA GLY A 116 -11.85 -9.46 -41.35
C GLY A 116 -10.73 -10.24 -42.06
N ALA A 117 -9.52 -10.30 -41.49
CA ALA A 117 -8.45 -11.14 -42.02
C ALA A 117 -8.69 -12.62 -41.67
N ALA A 118 -7.80 -13.51 -42.12
CA ALA A 118 -7.83 -14.91 -41.67
C ALA A 118 -7.68 -14.98 -40.13
N THR A 119 -8.43 -15.87 -39.48
CA THR A 119 -8.50 -15.96 -38.01
C THR A 119 -7.13 -16.04 -37.32
N ALA A 120 -6.16 -16.73 -37.93
CA ALA A 120 -4.80 -16.80 -37.41
C ALA A 120 -4.09 -15.43 -37.38
N ILE A 121 -4.32 -14.59 -38.39
CA ILE A 121 -3.75 -13.24 -38.49
C ILE A 121 -4.42 -12.32 -37.48
N GLU A 122 -5.76 -12.41 -37.36
CA GLU A 122 -6.52 -11.65 -36.36
C GLU A 122 -6.06 -11.95 -34.93
N LEU A 123 -5.94 -13.23 -34.58
CA LEU A 123 -5.45 -13.66 -33.26
C LEU A 123 -4.02 -13.16 -32.99
N THR A 124 -3.16 -13.17 -34.01
CA THR A 124 -1.80 -12.64 -33.89
C THR A 124 -1.80 -11.12 -33.68
N ALA A 125 -2.62 -10.39 -34.43
CA ALA A 125 -2.77 -8.94 -34.29
C ALA A 125 -3.30 -8.56 -32.90
N VAL A 126 -4.28 -9.31 -32.37
CA VAL A 126 -4.77 -9.16 -31.00
C VAL A 126 -3.67 -9.42 -29.98
N GLY A 127 -2.87 -10.47 -30.15
CA GLY A 127 -1.72 -10.76 -29.28
C GLY A 127 -0.70 -9.62 -29.26
N VAL A 128 -0.35 -9.08 -30.43
CA VAL A 128 0.57 -7.93 -30.54
C VAL A 128 -0.03 -6.68 -29.90
N ALA A 129 -1.29 -6.37 -30.18
CA ALA A 129 -2.00 -5.23 -29.61
C ALA A 129 -2.08 -5.31 -28.08
N ALA A 130 -2.32 -6.50 -27.53
CA ALA A 130 -2.30 -6.72 -26.08
C ALA A 130 -0.91 -6.40 -25.51
N VAL A 131 0.16 -6.95 -26.09
CA VAL A 131 1.54 -6.66 -25.66
C VAL A 131 1.85 -5.16 -25.71
N VAL A 132 1.45 -4.48 -26.80
CA VAL A 132 1.63 -3.03 -26.93
C VAL A 132 0.84 -2.28 -25.87
N ALA A 133 -0.43 -2.62 -25.64
CA ALA A 133 -1.26 -2.01 -24.60
C ALA A 133 -0.71 -2.24 -23.17
N MET A 134 0.10 -3.28 -22.97
CA MET A 134 0.79 -3.54 -21.70
C MET A 134 2.05 -2.70 -21.49
N THR A 135 2.57 -2.00 -22.50
CA THR A 135 3.82 -1.23 -22.39
C THR A 135 3.88 -0.29 -21.16
N PRO A 136 2.80 0.40 -20.75
CA PRO A 136 2.83 1.23 -19.54
C PRO A 136 3.16 0.45 -18.26
N PHE A 137 3.01 -0.88 -18.23
CA PHE A 137 3.45 -1.71 -17.09
C PHE A 137 4.96 -1.77 -16.89
N LEU A 138 5.72 -1.54 -17.95
CA LEU A 138 7.18 -1.58 -17.89
C LEU A 138 7.75 -0.34 -17.19
N VAL A 139 6.94 0.73 -17.03
CA VAL A 139 7.37 1.94 -16.34
C VAL A 139 7.14 1.77 -14.83
N PRO A 140 8.19 1.82 -13.99
CA PRO A 140 8.05 1.74 -12.55
C PRO A 140 7.49 3.07 -12.03
N VAL A 141 6.17 3.13 -11.81
CA VAL A 141 5.48 4.36 -11.36
C VAL A 141 4.83 4.20 -9.98
N ASP A 142 4.68 2.98 -9.48
CA ASP A 142 3.92 2.71 -8.27
C ASP A 142 4.72 2.96 -6.98
N ASP A 143 4.72 4.20 -6.50
CA ASP A 143 4.92 4.50 -5.08
C ASP A 143 3.54 4.59 -4.41
N SER A 144 2.94 3.42 -4.15
CA SER A 144 1.61 3.31 -3.53
C SER A 144 1.57 3.98 -2.15
N VAL A 145 2.64 3.81 -1.37
CA VAL A 145 2.84 4.45 -0.06
C VAL A 145 2.85 5.97 -0.22
N GLY A 146 3.71 6.51 -1.10
CA GLY A 146 3.78 7.95 -1.33
C GLY A 146 2.50 8.55 -1.91
N ALA A 147 1.72 7.79 -2.68
CA ALA A 147 0.38 8.21 -3.10
C ALA A 147 -0.58 8.33 -1.91
N ARG A 148 -0.63 7.32 -1.02
CA ARG A 148 -1.47 7.37 0.20
C ARG A 148 -1.08 8.51 1.13
N ILE A 149 0.22 8.74 1.35
CA ILE A 149 0.69 9.88 2.16
C ILE A 149 0.24 11.21 1.54
N ARG A 150 0.32 11.35 0.21
CA ARG A 150 -0.14 12.55 -0.49
C ARG A 150 -1.64 12.77 -0.36
N ALA A 151 -2.45 11.70 -0.41
CA ALA A 151 -3.89 11.77 -0.20
C ALA A 151 -4.26 12.25 1.21
N MET A 152 -3.48 11.87 2.24
CA MET A 152 -3.73 12.30 3.63
C MET A 152 -3.28 13.74 3.94
N LEU A 153 -2.41 14.35 3.12
CA LEU A 153 -1.85 15.68 3.41
C LEU A 153 -2.87 16.83 3.53
N PRO A 154 -3.93 16.92 2.68
CA PRO A 154 -4.93 17.98 2.77
C PRO A 154 -5.72 17.94 4.08
N GLU A 155 -6.09 16.74 4.52
CA GLU A 155 -6.92 16.49 5.72
C GLU A 155 -6.10 16.53 7.01
N ALA A 156 -4.79 16.25 6.93
CA ALA A 156 -3.92 16.24 8.09
C ALA A 156 -3.81 17.62 8.76
N ARG A 157 -3.83 17.62 10.11
CA ARG A 157 -3.54 18.79 10.94
C ARG A 157 -2.20 19.44 10.58
N PRO A 158 -2.04 20.77 10.70
CA PRO A 158 -0.83 21.49 10.29
C PRO A 158 0.48 20.96 10.91
N SER A 159 0.46 20.54 12.19
CA SER A 159 1.61 19.96 12.89
C SER A 159 2.05 18.63 12.27
N PHE A 160 1.09 17.72 12.04
CA PHE A 160 1.33 16.39 11.48
C PHE A 160 1.67 16.43 9.98
N ARG A 161 1.13 17.40 9.24
CA ARG A 161 1.42 17.62 7.82
C ARG A 161 2.91 17.76 7.54
N ARG A 162 3.67 18.39 8.44
CA ARG A 162 5.15 18.48 8.32
C ARG A 162 5.81 17.10 8.42
N SER A 163 5.33 16.25 9.32
CA SER A 163 5.82 14.88 9.49
C SER A 163 5.52 14.01 8.26
N LEU A 164 4.30 14.10 7.71
CA LEU A 164 3.94 13.41 6.46
C LEU A 164 4.76 13.90 5.25
N ARG A 165 5.08 15.19 5.16
CA ARG A 165 6.01 15.70 4.12
C ARG A 165 7.42 15.13 4.29
N ARG A 166 7.92 15.01 5.52
CA ARG A 166 9.21 14.35 5.79
C ARG A 166 9.18 12.87 5.41
N ALA A 167 8.06 12.20 5.68
CA ALA A 167 7.80 10.83 5.27
C ALA A 167 7.95 10.64 3.74
N LEU A 168 7.36 11.54 2.94
CA LEU A 168 7.50 11.53 1.48
C LEU A 168 8.95 11.72 1.01
N VAL A 169 9.69 12.62 1.66
CA VAL A 169 11.11 12.84 1.34
C VAL A 169 11.92 11.59 1.67
N LEU A 170 11.64 10.96 2.80
CA LEU A 170 12.31 9.75 3.25
C LEU A 170 12.03 8.57 2.31
N ARG A 171 10.76 8.35 1.94
CA ARG A 171 10.35 7.34 0.97
C ARG A 171 11.13 7.47 -0.34
N ARG A 172 11.19 8.68 -0.89
CA ARG A 172 11.94 8.99 -2.12
C ARG A 172 13.45 8.73 -2.00
N ARG A 173 14.02 8.79 -0.79
CA ARG A 173 15.44 8.47 -0.58
C ARG A 173 15.64 6.96 -0.55
N VAL A 174 14.85 6.24 0.24
CA VAL A 174 14.90 4.77 0.34
C VAL A 174 14.79 4.10 -1.03
N GLU A 175 13.88 4.57 -1.88
CA GLU A 175 13.69 4.02 -3.24
C GLU A 175 14.88 4.23 -4.19
N ARG A 176 15.84 5.10 -3.86
CA ARG A 176 17.08 5.27 -4.64
C ARG A 176 18.10 4.16 -4.37
N PHE A 177 17.78 3.24 -3.46
CA PHE A 177 18.65 2.14 -3.06
C PHE A 177 18.00 0.80 -3.45
N PRO A 178 17.98 0.43 -4.75
CA PRO A 178 17.41 -0.85 -5.20
C PRO A 178 18.23 -2.07 -4.74
N GLU A 179 19.45 -1.85 -4.25
CA GLU A 179 20.40 -2.88 -3.82
C GLU A 179 20.14 -3.41 -2.40
N LEU A 180 19.09 -2.95 -1.71
CA LEU A 180 18.76 -3.43 -0.38
C LEU A 180 18.40 -4.92 -0.41
N ARG A 181 18.79 -5.65 0.65
CA ARG A 181 18.43 -7.05 0.82
C ARG A 181 16.90 -7.20 0.76
N PRO A 182 16.35 -8.22 0.06
CA PRO A 182 14.91 -8.38 -0.10
C PRO A 182 14.13 -8.41 1.22
N SER A 183 14.70 -9.01 2.28
CA SER A 183 14.11 -9.06 3.62
C SER A 183 13.97 -7.68 4.25
N LEU A 184 15.01 -6.85 4.18
CA LEU A 184 15.00 -5.48 4.70
C LEU A 184 14.02 -4.61 3.91
N THR A 185 13.98 -4.75 2.59
CA THR A 185 12.98 -4.07 1.75
C THR A 185 11.56 -4.42 2.20
N ALA A 186 11.27 -5.72 2.39
CA ALA A 186 9.96 -6.16 2.87
C ALA A 186 9.62 -5.64 4.29
N GLN A 187 10.61 -5.52 5.18
CA GLN A 187 10.41 -4.96 6.52
C GLN A 187 10.15 -3.46 6.48
N ILE A 188 10.88 -2.72 5.65
CA ILE A 188 10.66 -1.29 5.43
C ILE A 188 9.25 -1.05 4.84
N GLU A 189 8.82 -1.86 3.88
CA GLU A 189 7.46 -1.75 3.32
C GLU A 189 6.38 -2.00 4.37
N ARG A 190 6.52 -3.05 5.21
CA ARG A 190 5.60 -3.29 6.33
C ARG A 190 5.56 -2.13 7.32
N ALA A 191 6.73 -1.54 7.63
CA ALA A 191 6.79 -0.36 8.50
C ALA A 191 6.12 0.88 7.89
N TRP A 192 6.19 1.05 6.56
CA TRP A 192 5.43 2.07 5.85
C TRP A 192 3.93 1.81 5.91
N GLU A 193 3.47 0.58 5.71
CA GLU A 193 2.06 0.21 5.78
C GLU A 193 1.47 0.45 7.18
N SER A 194 2.17 0.00 8.23
CA SER A 194 1.80 0.27 9.63
C SER A 194 1.69 1.77 9.93
N LEU A 195 2.65 2.58 9.45
CA LEU A 195 2.57 4.03 9.59
C LEU A 195 1.30 4.61 8.94
N LEU A 196 0.92 4.12 7.74
CA LEU A 196 -0.25 4.60 7.02
C LEU A 196 -1.54 4.24 7.74
N GLU A 197 -1.61 3.05 8.34
CA GLU A 197 -2.76 2.61 9.14
C GLU A 197 -2.93 3.47 10.39
N VAL A 198 -1.85 3.70 11.14
CA VAL A 198 -1.86 4.58 12.32
C VAL A 198 -2.22 6.02 11.94
N ALA A 199 -1.67 6.52 10.82
CA ALA A 199 -1.96 7.87 10.34
C ALA A 199 -3.41 8.05 9.88
N ALA A 200 -3.99 7.04 9.21
CA ALA A 200 -5.40 7.04 8.82
C ALA A 200 -6.31 7.00 10.05
N ALA A 201 -6.04 6.07 10.98
CA ALA A 201 -6.77 5.98 12.25
C ALA A 201 -6.71 7.30 13.05
N ALA A 202 -5.57 8.01 13.01
CA ALA A 202 -5.42 9.31 13.66
C ALA A 202 -6.23 10.46 13.03
N ASN A 203 -6.63 10.33 11.76
CA ASN A 203 -7.52 11.29 11.11
C ASN A 203 -8.98 11.04 11.49
N ASP A 204 -9.37 9.78 11.67
CA ASP A 204 -10.75 9.38 11.98
C ASP A 204 -11.07 9.39 13.48
N ALA A 205 -10.04 9.34 14.35
CA ALA A 205 -10.22 9.25 15.79
C ALA A 205 -10.66 10.57 16.46
N PRO A 206 -11.37 10.49 17.61
CA PRO A 206 -11.63 11.65 18.48
C PRO A 206 -10.35 12.38 18.88
N ALA A 207 -10.44 13.68 19.16
CA ALA A 207 -9.28 14.55 19.37
C ALA A 207 -8.28 14.04 20.43
N SER A 208 -8.76 13.43 21.51
CA SER A 208 -7.94 12.86 22.60
C SER A 208 -7.14 11.64 22.15
N GLN A 209 -7.75 10.72 21.40
CA GLN A 209 -7.09 9.51 20.88
C GLN A 209 -6.20 9.82 19.68
N ALA A 210 -6.64 10.75 18.84
CA ALA A 210 -5.92 11.14 17.64
C ALA A 210 -4.52 11.69 17.94
N GLU A 211 -4.32 12.35 19.09
CA GLU A 211 -3.00 12.86 19.46
C GLU A 211 -2.02 11.75 19.82
N VAL A 212 -2.47 10.71 20.54
CA VAL A 212 -1.68 9.51 20.85
C VAL A 212 -1.32 8.75 19.57
N LEU A 213 -2.27 8.60 18.65
CA LEU A 213 -1.99 7.95 17.37
C LEU A 213 -1.00 8.77 16.53
N ARG A 214 -1.08 10.10 16.53
CA ARG A 214 -0.10 10.96 15.87
C ARG A 214 1.28 10.85 16.51
N SER A 215 1.39 10.77 17.83
CA SER A 215 2.69 10.58 18.48
C SER A 215 3.32 9.25 18.09
N HIS A 216 2.54 8.16 18.06
CA HIS A 216 2.99 6.87 17.56
C HIS A 216 3.44 6.95 16.10
N ALA A 217 2.65 7.57 15.21
CA ALA A 217 3.05 7.77 13.81
C ALA A 217 4.37 8.56 13.67
N VAL A 218 4.60 9.55 14.53
CA VAL A 218 5.87 10.29 14.57
C VAL A 218 7.03 9.42 15.04
N GLU A 219 6.81 8.50 15.98
CA GLU A 219 7.81 7.53 16.42
C GLU A 219 8.17 6.53 15.32
N HIS A 220 7.18 5.98 14.62
CA HIS A 220 7.41 5.15 13.42
C HIS A 220 8.23 5.90 12.37
N LEU A 221 7.93 7.18 12.13
CA LEU A 221 8.72 8.02 11.22
C LEU A 221 10.16 8.23 11.70
N ARG A 222 10.38 8.37 13.00
CA ARG A 222 11.75 8.47 13.55
C ARG A 222 12.50 7.16 13.37
N ALA A 223 11.85 6.01 13.56
CA ALA A 223 12.44 4.70 13.31
C ALA A 223 12.82 4.52 11.83
N LEU A 224 11.92 4.84 10.90
CA LEU A 224 12.22 4.84 9.46
C LEU A 224 13.37 5.79 9.10
N ALA A 225 13.40 6.99 9.69
CA ALA A 225 14.46 7.97 9.45
C ALA A 225 15.82 7.55 10.02
N ARG A 226 15.82 6.62 10.98
CA ARG A 226 17.03 6.01 11.54
C ARG A 226 17.53 4.89 10.62
N ILE A 227 16.64 4.07 10.07
CA ILE A 227 16.97 3.06 9.05
C ILE A 227 17.58 3.70 7.80
N ASP A 228 16.98 4.77 7.25
CA ASP A 228 17.52 5.51 6.09
C ASP A 228 18.95 6.03 6.34
N ARG A 229 19.22 6.54 7.55
CA ARG A 229 20.56 6.99 7.95
C ARG A 229 21.55 5.84 8.04
N ALA A 230 21.15 4.69 8.58
CA ALA A 230 21.99 3.50 8.64
C ALA A 230 22.31 2.97 7.24
N VAL A 231 21.32 2.90 6.34
CA VAL A 231 21.49 2.53 4.93
C VAL A 231 22.45 3.49 4.22
N GLY A 232 22.26 4.80 4.42
CA GLY A 232 23.15 5.82 3.86
C GLY A 232 24.59 5.70 4.36
N ALA A 233 24.79 5.41 5.65
CA ALA A 233 26.11 5.22 6.25
C ALA A 233 26.80 3.96 5.72
N SER A 234 26.09 2.83 5.68
CA SER A 234 26.61 1.57 5.13
C SER A 234 27.08 1.73 3.68
N ARG A 235 26.34 2.48 2.86
CA ARG A 235 26.76 2.81 1.49
C ARG A 235 27.97 3.74 1.43
N ALA A 236 28.04 4.75 2.30
CA ALA A 236 29.21 5.62 2.35
C ALA A 236 30.48 4.81 2.68
N LEU A 237 30.38 3.78 3.53
CA LEU A 237 31.48 2.84 3.77
C LEU A 237 31.82 2.01 2.53
N SER A 238 30.82 1.50 1.79
CA SER A 238 31.08 0.67 0.60
C SER A 238 31.71 1.45 -0.56
N VAL A 239 31.46 2.76 -0.64
CA VAL A 239 32.11 3.67 -1.61
C VAL A 239 33.51 4.11 -1.15
N GLY A 240 33.99 3.62 -0.01
CA GLY A 240 35.34 3.93 0.49
C GLY A 240 35.49 5.35 1.03
N LEU A 241 34.37 6.05 1.32
CA LEU A 241 34.41 7.32 2.03
C LEU A 241 34.72 7.05 3.51
N GLN A 242 35.99 6.78 3.81
CA GLN A 242 36.53 6.55 5.15
C GLN A 242 36.60 7.86 5.96
N HIS A 243 35.47 8.53 6.17
CA HIS A 243 35.40 9.63 7.12
C HIS A 243 34.95 9.10 8.48
N ALA A 244 35.57 9.61 9.56
CA ALA A 244 35.32 9.17 10.94
C ALA A 244 33.83 9.22 11.35
N GLY A 245 33.05 10.13 10.76
CA GLY A 245 31.60 10.21 10.96
C GLY A 245 30.82 9.00 10.44
N VAL A 246 31.34 8.29 9.42
CA VAL A 246 30.67 7.12 8.84
C VAL A 246 30.78 5.90 9.76
N ARG A 247 31.90 5.74 10.48
CA ARG A 247 32.07 4.68 11.49
C ARG A 247 31.12 4.85 12.67
N HIS A 248 30.90 6.09 13.12
CA HIS A 248 29.91 6.37 14.17
C HIS A 248 28.48 6.05 13.70
N ALA A 249 28.12 6.44 12.48
CA ALA A 249 26.81 6.17 11.92
C ALA A 249 26.53 4.66 11.69
N ALA A 250 27.55 3.86 11.36
CA ALA A 250 27.42 2.40 11.25
C ALA A 250 27.12 1.74 12.60
N SER A 251 27.84 2.11 13.67
CA SER A 251 27.57 1.60 15.02
C SER A 251 26.18 1.97 15.54
N VAL A 252 25.66 3.13 15.12
CA VAL A 252 24.28 3.56 15.41
C VAL A 252 23.29 2.70 14.62
N GLY A 253 23.62 2.32 13.38
CA GLY A 253 22.84 1.40 12.55
C GLY A 253 22.68 0.02 13.18
N ASP A 254 23.78 -0.60 13.63
CA ASP A 254 23.74 -1.92 14.29
C ASP A 254 22.89 -1.90 15.57
N ARG A 255 23.01 -0.82 16.35
CA ARG A 255 22.19 -0.61 17.56
C ARG A 255 20.70 -0.43 17.22
N LEU A 256 20.40 0.19 16.09
CA LEU A 256 19.03 0.39 15.63
C LEU A 256 18.39 -0.87 15.06
N GLU A 257 19.17 -1.71 14.38
CA GLU A 257 18.70 -3.02 13.94
C GLU A 257 18.37 -3.90 15.15
N ALA A 258 19.18 -3.83 16.22
CA ALA A 258 18.87 -4.47 17.50
C ALA A 258 17.61 -3.88 18.18
N GLU A 259 17.43 -2.55 18.20
CA GLU A 259 16.22 -1.92 18.76
C GLU A 259 14.96 -2.25 17.95
N VAL A 260 15.04 -2.30 16.62
CA VAL A 260 13.91 -2.66 15.75
C VAL A 260 13.56 -4.13 15.93
N SER A 261 14.55 -5.03 16.03
CA SER A 261 14.31 -6.43 16.33
C SER A 261 13.64 -6.62 17.70
N ALA A 262 14.04 -5.84 18.70
CA ALA A 262 13.42 -5.87 20.02
C ALA A 262 11.97 -5.33 20.01
N LEU A 263 11.69 -4.30 19.22
CA LEU A 263 10.33 -3.78 19.02
C LEU A 263 9.41 -4.79 18.31
N ASP A 264 9.94 -5.49 17.30
CA ASP A 264 9.20 -6.54 16.57
C ASP A 264 8.87 -7.71 17.51
N GLU A 265 9.80 -8.07 18.40
CA GLU A 265 9.57 -9.08 19.43
C GLU A 265 8.44 -8.65 20.38
N VAL A 266 8.49 -7.43 20.94
CA VAL A 266 7.46 -6.89 21.84
C VAL A 266 6.08 -6.78 21.16
N LEU A 267 6.03 -6.40 19.88
CA LEU A 267 4.78 -6.36 19.13
C LEU A 267 4.24 -7.77 18.87
N GLY A 268 5.10 -8.74 18.58
CA GLY A 268 4.74 -10.15 18.47
C GLY A 268 4.15 -10.70 19.77
N TRP A 269 4.71 -10.34 20.93
CA TRP A 269 4.14 -10.73 22.24
C TRP A 269 2.73 -10.17 22.46
N ARG A 270 2.44 -8.98 21.92
CA ARG A 270 1.11 -8.36 22.04
C ARG A 270 0.06 -9.10 21.23
N GLU A 271 0.38 -9.48 19.99
CA GLU A 271 -0.50 -10.30 19.15
C GLU A 271 -0.77 -11.67 19.78
N VAL A 272 0.25 -12.30 20.37
CA VAL A 272 0.10 -13.57 21.09
C VAL A 272 -0.77 -13.40 22.34
N SER A 273 -0.61 -12.32 23.09
CA SER A 273 -1.44 -12.05 24.27
C SER A 273 -2.91 -11.80 23.92
N GLU A 274 -3.19 -11.04 22.86
CA GLU A 274 -4.56 -10.81 22.37
C GLU A 274 -5.19 -12.09 21.78
N ALA A 275 -4.39 -12.94 21.13
CA ALA A 275 -4.85 -14.24 20.64
C ALA A 275 -5.18 -15.19 21.80
N THR A 276 -4.43 -15.11 22.90
CA THR A 276 -4.66 -15.92 24.11
C THR A 276 -5.90 -15.44 24.87
N GLU A 277 -6.16 -14.14 24.94
CA GLU A 277 -7.40 -13.59 25.52
C GLU A 277 -8.64 -13.87 24.66
N ARG A 278 -8.51 -13.99 23.34
CA ARG A 278 -9.60 -14.38 22.43
C ARG A 278 -9.82 -15.88 22.34
N ALA A 279 -8.95 -16.71 22.94
CA ALA A 279 -9.17 -18.14 22.99
C ALA A 279 -10.46 -18.40 23.78
N PRO A 280 -11.45 -19.12 23.21
CA PRO A 280 -12.71 -19.38 23.90
C PRO A 280 -12.41 -20.13 25.20
N SER A 281 -12.86 -19.55 26.32
CA SER A 281 -12.73 -20.14 27.64
C SER A 281 -13.13 -21.62 27.56
N PRO A 282 -12.31 -22.55 28.10
CA PRO A 282 -12.64 -23.97 28.04
C PRO A 282 -14.05 -24.16 28.64
N PRO A 283 -14.89 -25.00 28.02
CA PRO A 283 -16.27 -25.16 28.44
C PRO A 283 -16.30 -25.50 29.93
N SER A 284 -16.88 -24.61 30.73
CA SER A 284 -17.05 -24.78 32.17
C SER A 284 -17.98 -25.98 32.38
N GLY A 285 -17.37 -27.15 32.59
CA GLY A 285 -18.07 -28.38 32.90
C GLY A 285 -18.81 -28.23 34.23
N SER A 286 -20.11 -28.00 34.15
CA SER A 286 -21.03 -28.12 35.27
C SER A 286 -21.21 -29.60 35.62
N ALA A 287 -20.48 -30.08 36.61
CA ALA A 287 -20.88 -31.25 37.39
C ALA A 287 -20.88 -30.82 38.86
N SER A 288 -22.07 -30.44 39.32
CA SER A 288 -22.36 -30.14 40.72
C SER A 288 -23.21 -31.28 41.27
N PRO A 289 -22.67 -32.12 42.17
CA PRO A 289 -23.45 -32.87 43.14
C PRO A 289 -23.43 -32.09 44.47
N SER A 290 -24.59 -31.53 44.75
CA SER A 290 -25.26 -31.33 46.05
C SER A 290 -24.56 -31.72 47.36
N ASP A 291 -24.96 -30.95 48.37
CA ASP A 291 -24.93 -31.19 49.83
C ASP A 291 -23.66 -30.77 50.57
N SER A 292 -23.72 -30.11 51.72
CA SER A 292 -24.83 -29.53 52.45
C SER A 292 -24.23 -28.69 53.58
N ALA A 293 -24.96 -27.66 53.98
CA ALA A 293 -25.02 -27.12 55.34
C ALA A 293 -23.71 -26.69 56.03
N ARG A 294 -23.69 -25.40 56.40
CA ARG A 294 -23.97 -24.93 57.77
C ARG A 294 -22.96 -23.87 58.24
N ALA A 295 -23.56 -22.84 58.83
CA ALA A 295 -23.01 -21.98 59.88
C ALA A 295 -21.89 -21.00 59.53
N SER A 296 -22.29 -19.72 59.53
CA SER A 296 -21.86 -18.75 60.54
C SER A 296 -20.37 -18.73 60.91
N SER A 297 -19.66 -17.69 60.47
CA SER A 297 -18.83 -16.87 61.35
C SER A 297 -18.18 -15.73 60.59
N GLU A 298 -18.58 -14.53 61.00
CA GLU A 298 -17.84 -13.28 60.90
C GLU A 298 -16.48 -13.44 61.60
N PRO A 299 -15.37 -12.96 61.00
CA PRO A 299 -14.59 -11.91 61.66
C PRO A 299 -14.10 -10.86 60.64
N ASP A 300 -14.24 -9.57 60.91
CA ASP A 300 -13.31 -8.73 61.67
C ASP A 300 -11.84 -8.79 61.20
N ARG A 301 -11.32 -7.58 60.95
CA ARG A 301 -9.91 -7.12 60.95
C ARG A 301 -9.13 -6.96 59.64
N SER A 302 -8.84 -5.68 59.43
CA SER A 302 -7.51 -5.11 59.17
C SER A 302 -6.84 -5.46 57.84
N SER A 303 -7.08 -4.61 56.83
CA SER A 303 -6.12 -4.44 55.75
C SER A 303 -5.00 -3.48 56.18
N PRO A 304 -3.71 -3.83 55.97
CA PRO A 304 -2.58 -3.01 56.36
C PRO A 304 -2.39 -1.84 55.39
N ARG A 305 -2.22 -0.64 55.94
CA ARG A 305 -1.73 0.53 55.20
C ARG A 305 -0.32 0.25 54.69
N VAL A 306 -0.18 0.03 53.39
CA VAL A 306 1.10 0.04 52.69
C VAL A 306 1.62 1.49 52.69
N ARG A 307 2.70 1.74 53.45
CA ARG A 307 3.45 3.00 53.39
C ARG A 307 4.15 3.10 52.04
N VAL A 308 3.82 4.14 51.28
CA VAL A 308 4.60 4.59 50.14
C VAL A 308 5.88 5.26 50.69
N PRO A 309 7.09 4.83 50.29
CA PRO A 309 8.31 5.52 50.69
C PRO A 309 8.44 6.86 49.94
N GLU A 310 8.58 7.94 50.70
CA GLU A 310 8.97 9.26 50.22
C GLU A 310 10.36 9.20 49.58
N ALA A 311 10.46 9.68 48.35
CA ALA A 311 11.72 9.85 47.65
C ALA A 311 12.49 11.07 48.20
N PRO A 312 13.82 10.99 48.34
CA PRO A 312 14.63 12.09 48.87
C PRO A 312 14.74 13.25 47.87
N ILE A 313 14.50 14.46 48.38
CA ILE A 313 14.73 15.74 47.70
C ILE A 313 16.24 15.96 47.56
N PRO A 314 16.79 16.18 46.35
CA PRO A 314 18.20 16.53 46.21
C PRO A 314 18.44 17.97 46.66
N ASN A 315 19.29 18.12 47.68
CA ASN A 315 19.87 19.39 48.09
C ASN A 315 20.71 19.99 46.95
N SER A 316 20.31 21.16 46.45
CA SER A 316 21.15 22.03 45.65
C SER A 316 21.87 23.02 46.57
N GLN A 317 23.11 22.70 46.97
CA GLN A 317 24.11 23.69 47.41
C GLN A 317 25.48 23.27 46.87
N GLY A 318 26.12 24.20 46.15
CA GLY A 318 27.40 24.04 45.47
C GLY A 318 27.44 24.90 44.23
#